data_AF-A0AAW6T078-F1
#
_entry.id   AF-A0AAW6T078-F1
#
_cell.length_a   1.000
_cell.length_b   1.000
_cell.length_c   1.000
_cell.angle_alpha   90.00
_cell.angle_beta   90.00
_cell.angle_gamma   90.00
#
_symmetry.space_group_name_H-M   'P 1'
#
loop_
_entity.id
_entity.type
_entity.pdbx_description
1 polymer ?
#
loop_
_entity_poly.entity_id
_entity_poly.type
_entity_poly.pdbx_seq_one_letter_code
_entity_poly.pdbx_strand_id
1 'polypeptide(L)' 'MKNILNHLHTEEFLNPIDKLNPNSQPKWGRMDVAQMLAHCSSFQDIALGFLFPQEVG' A
#
# COMPACT_ATOMS: atom_id res chain seq x y z
N MET A 1 -1.70 -10.15 -20.43
CA MET A 1 -1.04 -9.78 -19.15
C MET A 1 -1.71 -8.50 -18.66
N LYS A 2 -2.07 -8.40 -17.37
CA LYS A 2 -2.59 -7.15 -16.81
C LYS A 2 -1.44 -6.19 -16.53
N ASN A 3 -1.66 -4.89 -16.72
CA ASN A 3 -0.65 -3.84 -16.56
C ASN A 3 -1.30 -2.59 -15.96
N ILE A 4 -0.66 -2.00 -14.96
CA ILE A 4 -1.07 -0.77 -14.26
C ILE A 4 -1.16 0.48 -15.15
N LEU A 5 -0.55 0.46 -16.34
CA LEU A 5 -0.63 1.57 -17.31
C LEU A 5 -1.92 1.55 -18.14
N ASN A 6 -2.67 0.44 -18.08
CA ASN A 6 -3.98 0.35 -18.71
C ASN A 6 -5.06 0.67 -17.67
N HIS A 7 -5.85 1.71 -17.95
CA HIS A 7 -6.90 2.22 -17.07
C HIS A 7 -7.82 1.14 -16.50
N LEU A 8 -8.30 0.20 -17.32
CA LEU A 8 -9.21 -0.87 -16.87
C LEU A 8 -8.54 -1.74 -15.81
N HIS A 9 -7.28 -2.11 -16.02
CA HIS A 9 -6.55 -2.89 -15.03
C HIS A 9 -6.24 -2.06 -13.78
N THR A 10 -5.95 -0.77 -13.93
CA THR A 10 -5.76 0.13 -12.80
C THR A 10 -7.00 0.17 -11.91
N GLU A 11 -8.19 0.34 -12.48
CA GLU A 11 -9.45 0.33 -11.73
C GLU A 11 -9.69 -1.02 -11.03
N GLU A 12 -9.36 -2.14 -11.68
CA GLU A 12 -9.43 -3.47 -11.05
C GLU A 12 -8.50 -3.59 -9.83
N PHE A 13 -7.33 -2.94 -9.85
CA PHE A 13 -6.42 -2.93 -8.72
C PHE A 13 -6.83 -1.94 -7.61
N LEU A 14 -7.46 -0.81 -7.96
CA LEU A 14 -7.93 0.20 -7.00
C LEU A 14 -9.18 -0.25 -6.25
N ASN A 15 -10.12 -0.90 -6.94
CA ASN A 15 -11.41 -1.33 -6.37
C ASN A 15 -11.31 -2.12 -5.04
N PRO A 16 -10.36 -3.06 -4.87
CA PRO A 16 -10.15 -3.73 -3.57
C PRO A 16 -9.57 -2.81 -2.49
N ILE A 17 -8.71 -1.86 -2.85
CA ILE A 17 -8.09 -0.91 -1.92
C ILE A 17 -9.16 0.01 -1.35
N ASP A 18 -10.08 0.49 -2.18
CA ASP A 18 -11.19 1.37 -1.76
C ASP A 18 -12.20 0.70 -0.82
N LYS A 19 -12.20 -0.64 -0.75
CA LYS A 19 -13.05 -1.44 0.14
C LYS A 19 -12.38 -1.81 1.46
N LEU A 20 -11.12 -1.44 1.64
CA LEU A 20 -10.39 -1.67 2.89
C LEU A 20 -11.08 -0.92 4.04
N ASN A 21 -11.23 -1.61 5.16
CA ASN A 21 -11.84 -1.10 6.37
C ASN A 21 -11.20 -1.80 7.58
N PRO A 22 -11.40 -1.29 8.82
CA PRO A 22 -10.74 -1.83 10.01
C PRO A 22 -10.99 -3.33 10.29
N ASN A 23 -12.08 -3.89 9.76
CA ASN A 23 -12.42 -5.31 9.92
C ASN A 23 -11.86 -6.20 8.78
N SER A 24 -11.15 -5.62 7.82
CA SER A 24 -10.59 -6.39 6.70
C SER A 24 -9.47 -7.28 7.22
N GLN A 25 -9.52 -8.57 6.88
CA GLN A 25 -8.49 -9.50 7.33
C GLN A 25 -7.23 -9.38 6.48
N PRO A 26 -6.04 -9.38 7.11
CA PRO A 26 -4.79 -9.36 6.38
C PRO A 26 -4.61 -10.66 5.60
N LYS A 27 -4.25 -10.52 4.32
CA LYS A 27 -3.92 -11.68 3.47
C LYS A 27 -2.46 -12.10 3.59
N TRP A 28 -1.59 -11.17 4.01
CA TRP A 28 -0.16 -11.39 4.18
C TRP A 28 0.33 -10.69 5.45
N GLY A 29 1.27 -11.34 6.14
CA GLY A 29 1.88 -10.80 7.35
C GLY A 29 0.90 -10.72 8.53
N ARG A 30 1.23 -9.84 9.49
CA ARG A 30 0.47 -9.64 10.74
C ARG A 30 -0.03 -8.20 10.93
N MET A 31 0.22 -7.32 9.95
CA MET A 31 -0.19 -5.92 10.02
C MET A 31 -1.69 -5.80 9.77
N ASP A 32 -2.37 -4.99 10.58
CA ASP A 32 -3.72 -4.56 10.27
C ASP A 32 -3.74 -3.61 9.06
N VAL A 33 -4.94 -3.24 8.59
CA VAL A 33 -5.10 -2.37 7.41
C VAL A 33 -4.41 -1.01 7.60
N ALA A 34 -4.49 -0.42 8.78
CA ALA A 34 -3.91 0.90 9.04
C ALA A 34 -2.38 0.83 9.02
N GLN A 35 -1.81 -0.19 9.67
CA GLN A 35 -0.36 -0.44 9.69
C GLN A 35 0.18 -0.74 8.28
N MET A 36 -0.53 -1.56 7.51
CA MET A 36 -0.16 -1.91 6.14
C MET A 36 -0.16 -0.66 5.24
N LEU A 37 -1.20 0.16 5.29
CA LEU A 37 -1.27 1.38 4.49
C LEU A 37 -0.15 2.36 4.84
N ALA A 38 0.11 2.59 6.13
CA ALA A 38 1.22 3.45 6.58
C ALA A 38 2.59 2.92 6.15
N HIS A 39 2.79 1.60 6.22
CA HIS A 39 4.03 0.98 5.75
C HIS A 39 4.21 1.17 4.24
N CYS A 40 3.18 0.90 3.43
CA CYS A 40 3.27 1.05 1.98
C CYS A 40 3.39 2.51 1.53
N SER A 41 2.77 3.47 2.23
CA SER A 41 2.87 4.89 1.89
C SER A 41 4.24 5.47 2.23
N SER A 42 4.93 4.94 3.24
CA SER A 42 6.24 5.45 3.68
C SER A 42 7.31 5.50 2.57
N PHE A 43 7.22 4.62 1.57
CA PHE A 43 8.13 4.64 0.42
C PHE A 43 8.00 5.92 -0.43
N GLN A 44 6.80 6.49 -0.51
CA GLN A 44 6.56 7.75 -1.22
C GLN A 44 7.19 8.90 -0.47
N ASP A 45 7.01 8.94 0.86
CA ASP A 45 7.61 9.96 1.72
C ASP A 45 9.14 9.92 1.67
N ILE A 46 9.75 8.72 1.61
CA ILE A 46 11.19 8.56 1.43
C ILE A 46 11.64 9.08 0.05
N ALA A 47 10.94 8.70 -1.02
CA ALA A 47 11.27 9.13 -2.37
C ALA A 47 11.16 10.65 -2.55
N LEU A 48 10.22 11.29 -1.83
CA LEU A 48 10.01 12.73 -1.84
C LEU A 48 10.93 13.48 -0.86
N GLY A 49 11.71 12.76 -0.04
CA GLY A 49 12.64 13.34 0.93
C GLY A 49 11.99 13.85 2.23
N PHE A 50 10.73 13.46 2.50
CA PHE A 50 10.04 13.77 3.75
C PHE A 50 10.45 12.86 4.90
N LEU A 51 10.88 11.64 4.60
CA LEU A 51 11.37 10.67 5.57
C LEU A 51 12.75 10.15 5.14
N PHE A 52 13.61 9.88 6.11
CA PHE A 52 14.87 9.18 5.90
C PHE A 52 14.74 7.74 6.39
N PRO A 53 15.30 6.75 5.67
CA PRO A 53 15.31 5.37 6.14
C PRO A 53 15.92 5.30 7.54
N GLN A 54 15.27 4.58 8.45
CA GLN A 54 15.89 4.28 9.73
C GLN A 54 16.94 3.19 9.50
N GLU A 55 18.17 3.46 9.93
CA GLU A 55 19.23 2.46 9.99
C GLU A 55 18.75 1.31 10.89
N VAL A 56 18.46 0.16 10.29
CA VAL A 56 18.21 -1.08 11.02
C VAL A 56 19.57 -1.70 11.33
N GLY A 57 20.05 -1.43 12.55
CA GLY A 57 21.23 -2.07 13.13
C GLY A 57 21.02 -3.55 13.45
#